data_AF-A0A4Q4TVZ3-F1
#
_entry.id   AF-A0A4Q4TVZ3-F1
#
_cell.length_a   1.000
_cell.length_b   1.000
_cell.length_c   1.000
_cell.angle_alpha   90.00
_cell.angle_beta   90.00
_cell.angle_gamma   90.00
#
_symmetry.space_group_name_H-M   'P 1'
#
loop_
_entity.id
_entity.type
_entity.pdbx_description
1 polymer ?
#
loop_
_entity_poly.entity_id
_entity_poly.type
_entity_poly.pdbx_seq_one_letter_code
_entity_poly.pdbx_strand_id
1 'polypeptide(L)'
;MCGVPCLAVSSWYSATPPSTAPWTLAVCGIAHAYENDDGSASSRVLDTSVALLAETGSPFAPATAVSPPVLDVEELLDAGSARDSLAEPGANVLAIGYGRSEIKARKPREQVRFAPENADVLVGCLGGLDRSLMTWMFERGCRNFVFISRSGTRKAEAAGVVPRLKAEGVSVDVFCADASDKKALADVVAEVAATRPIRGVIHAAMMFQDGLFQEMTFD
;
A
#
# COMPACT_ATOMS: atom_id res chain seq x y z
N MET A 1 -15.33 -24.99 -26.81
CA MET A 1 -16.18 -25.42 -25.69
C MET A 1 -15.38 -26.35 -24.79
N CYS A 2 -14.73 -25.81 -23.76
CA CYS A 2 -14.31 -26.51 -22.54
C CYS A 2 -13.72 -25.45 -21.58
N GLY A 3 -14.12 -25.46 -20.30
CA GLY A 3 -13.50 -24.63 -19.26
C GLY A 3 -14.42 -24.22 -18.11
N VAL A 4 -14.65 -25.12 -17.15
CA VAL A 4 -14.79 -24.77 -15.70
C VAL A 4 -13.39 -24.35 -15.20
N PRO A 5 -13.14 -23.70 -14.03
CA PRO A 5 -14.03 -23.28 -12.93
C PRO A 5 -13.71 -21.88 -12.31
N CYS A 6 -14.54 -21.40 -11.37
CA CYS A 6 -14.06 -20.69 -10.18
C CYS A 6 -15.10 -20.71 -9.05
N LEU A 7 -14.78 -21.48 -8.01
CA LEU A 7 -15.39 -21.50 -6.68
C LEU A 7 -14.94 -20.26 -5.86
N ALA A 8 -15.77 -19.93 -4.85
CA ALA A 8 -15.51 -19.05 -3.70
C ALA A 8 -15.51 -17.54 -4.02
N VAL A 9 -16.18 -16.68 -3.25
CA VAL A 9 -16.07 -16.54 -1.80
C VAL A 9 -17.41 -16.19 -1.16
N SER A 10 -17.84 -17.03 -0.22
CA SER A 10 -18.74 -16.63 0.86
C SER A 10 -18.06 -15.55 1.70
N SER A 11 -18.41 -14.27 1.51
CA SER A 11 -17.95 -13.22 2.41
C SER A 11 -18.90 -13.15 3.61
N TRP A 12 -18.60 -13.97 4.62
CA TRP A 12 -19.12 -13.80 5.96
C TRP A 12 -18.50 -12.53 6.56
N TYR A 13 -19.29 -11.46 6.69
CA TYR A 13 -18.84 -10.31 7.47
C TYR A 13 -19.08 -10.61 8.95
N SER A 14 -18.06 -11.12 9.63
CA SER A 14 -18.00 -11.16 11.09
C SER A 14 -17.76 -9.72 11.59
N ALA A 15 -18.85 -8.97 11.77
CA ALA A 15 -18.84 -7.89 12.74
C ALA A 15 -19.11 -8.52 14.11
N THR A 16 -18.11 -8.57 15.00
CA THR A 16 -18.35 -8.93 16.41
C THR A 16 -19.38 -7.96 16.99
N PRO A 17 -20.59 -8.40 17.36
CA PRO A 17 -21.57 -7.51 17.96
C PRO A 17 -21.16 -7.12 19.38
N PRO A 18 -21.52 -5.92 19.89
CA PRO A 18 -21.46 -5.66 21.32
C PRO A 18 -22.31 -6.72 22.04
N SER A 19 -21.81 -7.20 23.18
CA SER A 19 -22.14 -8.48 23.85
C SER A 19 -23.59 -8.70 24.30
N THR A 20 -24.55 -7.87 23.88
CA THR A 20 -25.96 -7.92 24.28
C THR A 20 -26.97 -7.72 23.15
N ALA A 21 -26.54 -7.56 21.90
CA ALA A 21 -27.46 -7.46 20.74
C ALA A 21 -27.68 -8.84 20.09
N PRO A 22 -28.92 -9.21 19.70
CA PRO A 22 -29.16 -10.42 18.91
C PRO A 22 -28.40 -10.35 17.58
N TRP A 23 -27.94 -11.51 17.10
CA TRP A 23 -27.21 -11.62 15.84
C TRP A 23 -28.13 -11.26 14.68
N THR A 24 -27.87 -10.14 14.01
CA THR A 24 -28.60 -9.75 12.79
C THR A 24 -27.89 -10.33 11.58
N LEU A 25 -28.49 -11.33 10.92
CA LEU A 25 -28.00 -11.86 9.66
C LEU A 25 -28.51 -10.97 8.53
N ALA A 26 -27.64 -10.18 7.90
CA ALA A 26 -27.97 -9.45 6.68
C ALA A 26 -27.75 -10.35 5.47
N VAL A 27 -28.83 -10.69 4.75
CA VAL A 27 -28.76 -11.48 3.52
C VAL A 27 -28.75 -10.51 2.34
N CYS A 28 -27.63 -10.41 1.62
CA CYS A 28 -27.53 -9.60 0.40
C CYS A 28 -27.74 -10.51 -0.81
N GLY A 29 -28.80 -10.26 -1.58
CA GLY A 29 -29.05 -10.96 -2.83
C GLY A 29 -28.12 -10.48 -3.94
N ILE A 30 -27.21 -11.34 -4.40
CA ILE A 30 -26.37 -11.08 -5.59
C ILE A 30 -27.14 -11.25 -6.91
N ALA A 31 -28.47 -11.41 -6.86
CA ALA A 31 -29.31 -11.66 -8.02
C ALA A 31 -29.23 -10.55 -9.08
N HIS A 32 -28.97 -9.31 -8.65
CA HIS A 32 -28.74 -8.18 -9.55
C HIS A 32 -27.40 -8.22 -10.30
N ALA A 33 -26.47 -9.12 -9.93
CA ALA A 33 -25.13 -9.20 -10.53
C ALA A 33 -25.05 -10.11 -11.76
N TYR A 34 -26.13 -10.78 -12.16
CA TYR A 34 -26.16 -11.70 -13.30
C TYR A 34 -26.96 -11.11 -14.46
N GLU A 35 -26.23 -10.68 -15.49
CA GLU A 35 -26.75 -10.01 -16.70
C GLU A 35 -27.59 -10.90 -17.64
N ASN A 36 -27.75 -12.18 -17.33
CA ASN A 36 -28.40 -13.18 -18.21
C ASN A 36 -29.77 -13.64 -17.71
N ASP A 37 -30.25 -13.10 -16.60
CA ASP A 37 -31.60 -13.34 -16.07
C ASP A 37 -32.12 -11.99 -15.59
N ASP A 38 -33.42 -11.74 -15.61
CA ASP A 38 -34.01 -10.45 -15.21
C ASP A 38 -33.86 -10.13 -13.70
N GLY A 39 -32.93 -10.80 -13.01
CA GLY A 39 -32.65 -10.74 -11.57
C GLY A 39 -33.83 -11.18 -10.69
N SER A 40 -35.02 -11.31 -11.27
CA SER A 40 -36.29 -11.38 -10.58
C SER A 40 -36.52 -12.78 -10.02
N ALA A 41 -36.12 -13.82 -10.74
CA ALA A 41 -36.26 -15.20 -10.30
C ALA A 41 -35.37 -15.50 -9.09
N SER A 42 -34.09 -15.12 -9.16
CA SER A 42 -33.14 -15.33 -8.07
C SER A 42 -33.45 -14.45 -6.85
N SER A 43 -33.89 -13.21 -7.06
CA SER A 43 -34.39 -12.36 -5.95
C SER A 43 -35.60 -12.99 -5.28
N ARG A 44 -36.58 -13.47 -6.06
CA ARG A 44 -37.78 -14.14 -5.53
C ARG A 44 -37.48 -15.41 -4.76
N VAL A 45 -36.53 -16.23 -5.23
CA VAL A 45 -36.11 -17.44 -4.52
C VAL A 45 -35.44 -17.08 -3.19
N LEU A 46 -34.62 -16.05 -3.16
CA LEU A 46 -33.99 -15.56 -1.93
C LEU A 46 -35.05 -15.01 -0.95
N ASP A 47 -35.97 -14.17 -1.42
CA ASP A 47 -37.05 -13.60 -0.62
C ASP A 47 -37.94 -14.69 -0.02
N THR A 48 -38.28 -15.71 -0.83
CA THR A 48 -39.06 -16.87 -0.39
C THR A 48 -38.30 -17.68 0.66
N SER A 49 -36.99 -17.88 0.47
CA SER A 49 -36.16 -18.62 1.42
C SER A 49 -36.01 -17.88 2.76
N VAL A 50 -35.86 -16.56 2.73
CA VAL A 50 -35.81 -15.70 3.92
C VAL A 50 -37.16 -15.70 4.65
N ALA A 51 -38.27 -15.63 3.92
CA ALA A 51 -39.61 -15.71 4.49
C ALA A 51 -39.86 -17.06 5.19
N LEU A 52 -39.48 -18.17 4.55
CA LEU A 52 -39.60 -19.52 5.14
C LEU A 52 -38.72 -19.67 6.40
N LEU A 53 -37.51 -19.11 6.40
CA LEU A 53 -36.62 -19.12 7.57
C LEU A 53 -37.23 -18.34 8.74
N ALA A 54 -37.91 -17.23 8.48
CA ALA A 54 -38.60 -16.45 9.50
C ALA A 54 -39.78 -17.23 10.14
N GLU A 55 -40.49 -18.06 9.37
CA GLU A 55 -41.59 -18.89 9.87
C GLU A 55 -41.13 -20.03 10.80
N THR A 56 -39.89 -20.50 10.67
CA THR A 56 -39.34 -21.61 11.48
C THR A 56 -38.96 -21.24 12.93
N GLY A 57 -39.25 -20.02 13.39
CA GLY A 57 -38.89 -19.56 14.73
C GLY A 57 -37.39 -19.37 14.93
N SER A 58 -36.67 -19.20 13.82
CA SER A 58 -35.24 -18.91 13.80
C SER A 58 -34.90 -17.68 14.67
N PRO A 59 -33.79 -17.70 15.44
CA PRO A 59 -33.35 -16.54 16.23
C PRO A 59 -32.91 -15.35 15.37
N PHE A 60 -32.86 -15.52 14.04
CA PHE A 60 -32.52 -14.47 13.09
C PHE A 60 -33.78 -13.70 12.69
N ALA A 61 -33.91 -12.46 13.15
CA ALA A 61 -34.92 -11.56 12.62
C ALA A 61 -34.56 -11.23 11.16
N PRO A 62 -35.49 -11.37 10.18
CA PRO A 62 -35.24 -10.88 8.83
C PRO A 62 -35.13 -9.35 8.92
N ALA A 63 -33.90 -8.84 8.93
CA ALA A 63 -33.68 -7.44 8.61
C ALA A 63 -34.15 -7.27 7.17
N THR A 64 -34.98 -6.25 6.92
CA THR A 64 -35.43 -5.89 5.57
C THR A 64 -34.23 -5.97 4.64
N ALA A 65 -34.33 -6.77 3.57
CA ALA A 65 -33.26 -6.88 2.59
C ALA A 65 -33.06 -5.49 1.98
N VAL A 66 -32.11 -4.73 2.53
CA VAL A 66 -31.67 -3.48 1.93
C VAL A 66 -30.80 -3.92 0.77
N SER A 67 -31.34 -3.85 -0.44
CA SER A 67 -30.50 -3.97 -1.62
C SER A 67 -29.51 -2.80 -1.54
N PRO A 68 -28.21 -3.06 -1.42
CA PRO A 68 -27.24 -1.98 -1.45
C PRO A 68 -27.38 -1.25 -2.78
N PRO A 69 -27.16 0.09 -2.83
CA PRO A 69 -27.12 0.78 -4.09
C PRO A 69 -26.03 0.14 -4.96
N VAL A 70 -26.44 -0.30 -6.15
CA VAL A 70 -25.51 -0.81 -7.16
C VAL A 70 -25.05 0.40 -7.97
N LEU A 71 -23.79 0.76 -7.80
CA LEU A 71 -23.16 1.84 -8.56
C LEU A 71 -22.43 1.25 -9.77
N ASP A 72 -22.64 1.84 -10.94
CA ASP A 72 -21.78 1.56 -12.09
C ASP A 72 -20.40 2.20 -11.86
N VAL A 73 -19.36 1.57 -12.38
CA VAL A 73 -18.01 2.15 -12.40
C VAL A 73 -18.00 3.53 -13.06
N GLU A 74 -18.84 3.76 -14.08
CA GLU A 74 -18.93 5.06 -14.75
C GLU A 74 -19.45 6.17 -13.82
N GLU A 75 -20.42 5.87 -12.97
CA GLU A 75 -20.94 6.80 -11.95
C GLU A 75 -19.93 7.09 -10.85
N LEU A 76 -18.99 6.17 -10.62
CA LEU A 76 -17.88 6.32 -9.67
C LEU A 76 -16.72 7.16 -10.23
N LEU A 77 -16.58 7.23 -11.56
CA LEU A 77 -15.58 8.07 -12.22
C LEU A 77 -15.94 9.56 -12.13
N ASP A 78 -17.21 9.90 -11.93
CA ASP A 78 -17.64 11.25 -11.58
C ASP A 78 -17.49 11.48 -10.06
N ALA A 79 -16.54 12.35 -9.70
CA ALA A 79 -16.13 12.57 -8.32
C ALA A 79 -17.22 13.19 -7.43
N GLY A 80 -18.25 13.81 -8.02
CA GLY A 80 -19.39 14.38 -7.29
C GLY A 80 -20.39 13.31 -6.85
N SER A 81 -20.90 12.54 -7.81
CA SER A 81 -21.88 11.47 -7.59
C SER A 81 -21.33 10.33 -6.75
N ALA A 82 -20.04 9.99 -6.92
CA ALA A 82 -19.37 8.96 -6.12
C ALA A 82 -19.34 9.33 -4.63
N ARG A 83 -19.12 10.61 -4.32
CA ARG A 83 -18.97 11.07 -2.94
C ARG A 83 -20.29 11.07 -2.17
N ASP A 84 -21.38 11.47 -2.83
CA ASP A 84 -22.72 11.46 -2.23
C ASP A 84 -23.23 10.03 -2.05
N SER A 85 -22.96 9.14 -3.01
CA SER A 85 -23.40 7.74 -2.96
C SER A 85 -22.58 6.88 -1.99
N LEU A 86 -21.32 7.22 -1.74
CA LEU A 86 -20.45 6.55 -0.77
C LEU A 86 -20.53 7.16 0.64
N ALA A 87 -21.27 8.26 0.83
CA ALA A 87 -21.40 8.93 2.13
C ALA A 87 -22.31 8.17 3.10
N GLU A 88 -23.25 7.38 2.58
CA GLU A 88 -24.16 6.59 3.40
C GLU A 88 -23.42 5.39 4.03
N PRO A 89 -23.40 5.26 5.37
CA PRO A 89 -22.76 4.13 6.04
C PRO A 89 -23.55 2.84 5.77
N GLY A 90 -23.01 1.99 4.89
CA GLY A 90 -23.59 0.72 4.49
C GLY A 90 -22.69 -0.07 3.54
N ALA A 91 -23.12 -1.28 3.16
CA ALA A 91 -22.45 -2.01 2.09
C ALA A 91 -22.80 -1.35 0.75
N ASN A 92 -21.79 -0.97 -0.04
CA ASN A 92 -21.96 -0.47 -1.40
C ASN A 92 -21.47 -1.54 -2.38
N VAL A 93 -22.22 -1.78 -3.45
CA VAL A 93 -21.85 -2.77 -4.48
C VAL A 93 -21.44 -2.02 -5.74
N LEU A 94 -20.21 -2.25 -6.18
CA LEU A 94 -19.72 -1.77 -7.46
C LEU A 94 -20.00 -2.83 -8.53
N ALA A 95 -20.83 -2.52 -9.50
CA ALA A 95 -21.07 -3.37 -10.66
C ALA A 95 -20.11 -3.00 -11.80
N ILE A 96 -19.38 -3.99 -12.31
CA ILE A 96 -18.53 -3.84 -13.50
C ILE A 96 -19.16 -4.65 -14.63
N GLY A 97 -19.77 -3.97 -15.60
CA GLY A 97 -20.31 -4.62 -16.80
C GLY A 97 -19.17 -4.99 -17.75
N TYR A 98 -18.79 -6.27 -17.80
CA TYR A 98 -17.74 -6.75 -18.69
C TYR A 98 -18.10 -6.50 -20.16
N GLY A 99 -17.35 -5.60 -20.82
CA GLY A 99 -17.59 -5.23 -22.23
C GLY A 99 -18.63 -4.14 -22.45
N ARG A 100 -19.20 -3.56 -21.38
CA ARG A 100 -20.12 -2.41 -21.43
C ARG A 100 -19.54 -1.18 -20.72
N SER A 101 -18.96 -1.36 -19.54
CA SER A 101 -18.39 -0.25 -18.77
C SER A 101 -17.01 0.13 -19.31
N GLU A 102 -16.82 1.39 -19.69
CA GLU A 102 -15.51 1.90 -20.11
C GLU A 102 -14.68 2.37 -18.90
N ILE A 103 -13.74 1.54 -18.46
CA ILE A 103 -12.84 1.90 -17.36
C ILE A 103 -11.60 2.58 -17.93
N LYS A 104 -11.36 3.83 -17.52
CA LYS A 104 -10.08 4.49 -17.78
C LYS A 104 -8.97 3.83 -16.96
N ALA A 105 -8.36 2.80 -17.53
CA ALA A 105 -7.23 2.12 -16.93
C ALA A 105 -6.06 3.12 -16.81
N ARG A 106 -5.68 3.47 -15.58
CA ARG A 106 -4.38 4.10 -15.36
C ARG A 106 -3.32 3.02 -15.56
N LYS A 107 -2.33 3.29 -16.41
CA LYS A 107 -1.11 2.48 -16.46
C LYS A 107 -0.60 2.33 -15.02
N PRO A 108 -0.39 1.11 -14.50
CA PRO A 108 0.21 0.93 -13.18
C PRO A 108 1.49 1.75 -13.12
N ARG A 109 1.64 2.55 -12.06
CA ARG A 109 2.90 3.29 -11.86
C ARG A 109 4.02 2.26 -11.79
N GLU A 110 5.02 2.44 -12.64
CA GLU A 110 6.23 1.63 -12.58
C GLU A 110 6.83 1.78 -11.17
N GLN A 111 6.91 0.67 -10.45
CA GLN A 111 7.44 0.64 -9.11
C GLN A 111 8.95 0.51 -9.21
N VAL A 112 9.68 1.39 -8.53
CA VAL A 112 11.13 1.27 -8.38
C VAL A 112 11.45 -0.05 -7.68
N ARG A 113 12.32 -0.86 -8.29
CA ARG A 113 12.85 -2.10 -7.72
C ARG A 113 14.37 -2.03 -7.70
N PHE A 114 14.95 -2.53 -6.62
CA PHE A 114 16.39 -2.62 -6.45
C PHE A 114 16.81 -4.07 -6.63
N ALA A 115 17.88 -4.30 -7.38
CA ALA A 115 18.43 -5.64 -7.50
C ALA A 115 19.35 -5.92 -6.30
N PRO A 116 19.19 -7.05 -5.60
CA PRO A 116 19.90 -7.35 -4.36
C PRO A 116 21.42 -7.53 -4.54
N GLU A 117 21.91 -7.69 -5.76
CA GLU A 117 23.33 -7.78 -6.12
C GLU A 117 24.01 -6.41 -6.26
N ASN A 118 23.24 -5.34 -6.44
CA ASN A 118 23.78 -4.00 -6.67
C ASN A 118 24.03 -3.27 -5.34
N ALA A 119 24.98 -2.34 -5.35
CA ALA A 119 25.19 -1.37 -4.28
C ALA A 119 24.45 -0.06 -4.57
N ASP A 120 23.77 0.46 -3.54
CA ASP A 120 23.20 1.79 -3.55
C ASP A 120 24.01 2.69 -2.61
N VAL A 121 24.50 3.81 -3.13
CA VAL A 121 25.32 4.78 -2.38
C VAL A 121 24.43 5.88 -1.82
N LEU A 122 24.48 6.07 -0.51
CA LEU A 122 23.67 7.00 0.26
C LEU A 122 24.58 8.02 0.94
N VAL A 123 24.52 9.27 0.48
CA VAL A 123 25.31 10.37 1.02
C VAL A 123 24.48 11.13 2.05
N GLY A 124 24.95 11.20 3.30
CA GLY A 124 24.27 11.91 4.38
C GLY A 124 23.07 11.21 5.02
N CYS A 125 22.65 10.04 4.51
CA CYS A 125 21.41 9.36 4.92
C CYS A 125 21.48 8.57 6.25
N LEU A 126 22.37 8.95 7.16
CA LEU A 126 22.47 8.33 8.51
C LEU A 126 21.60 9.07 9.54
N GLY A 127 20.76 10.00 9.10
CA GLY A 127 19.85 10.78 9.94
C GLY A 127 18.56 10.03 10.31
N GLY A 128 17.73 10.68 11.13
CA GLY A 128 16.44 10.12 11.56
C GLY A 128 15.40 10.04 10.43
N LEU A 129 15.38 11.03 9.53
CA LEU A 129 14.41 11.13 8.44
C LEU A 129 14.58 9.98 7.43
N ASP A 130 15.83 9.67 7.09
CA ASP A 130 16.19 8.70 6.06
C ASP A 130 15.92 7.25 6.45
N ARG A 131 15.53 6.98 7.71
CA ARG A 131 15.12 5.64 8.15
C ARG A 131 13.93 5.13 7.36
N SER A 132 12.97 5.99 7.07
CA SER A 132 11.81 5.62 6.25
C SER A 132 12.23 5.28 4.81
N LEU A 133 13.20 6.01 4.26
CA LEU A 133 13.77 5.76 2.95
C LEU A 133 14.49 4.40 2.89
N MET A 134 15.34 4.10 3.89
CA MET A 134 16.04 2.82 3.95
C MET A 134 15.07 1.64 4.05
N THR A 135 14.04 1.74 4.90
CA THR A 135 12.97 0.73 4.96
C THR A 135 12.28 0.58 3.61
N TRP A 136 11.92 1.69 2.96
CA TRP A 136 11.27 1.69 1.65
C TRP A 136 12.12 1.04 0.56
N MET A 137 13.44 1.27 0.57
CA MET A 137 14.40 0.65 -0.35
C MET A 137 14.55 -0.85 -0.06
N PHE A 138 14.64 -1.22 1.22
CA PHE A 138 14.72 -2.62 1.66
C PHE A 138 13.49 -3.43 1.22
N GLU A 139 12.29 -2.89 1.41
CA GLU A 139 11.03 -3.48 0.93
C GLU A 139 11.00 -3.68 -0.59
N ARG A 140 11.78 -2.89 -1.33
CA ARG A 140 11.89 -2.94 -2.80
C ARG A 140 13.07 -3.76 -3.31
N GLY A 141 13.74 -4.49 -2.43
CA GLY A 141 14.80 -5.44 -2.79
C GLY A 141 16.22 -4.93 -2.58
N CYS A 142 16.43 -3.74 -2.03
CA CYS A 142 17.77 -3.25 -1.73
C CYS A 142 18.39 -4.07 -0.60
N ARG A 143 19.62 -4.55 -0.79
CA ARG A 143 20.34 -5.39 0.17
C ARG A 143 21.75 -4.93 0.47
N ASN A 144 22.31 -4.00 -0.31
CA ASN A 144 23.65 -3.47 -0.08
C ASN A 144 23.59 -1.94 -0.03
N PHE A 145 23.71 -1.40 1.19
CA PHE A 145 23.73 0.04 1.43
C PHE A 145 25.16 0.48 1.70
N VAL A 146 25.58 1.53 1.00
CA VAL A 146 26.88 2.16 1.19
C VAL A 146 26.64 3.59 1.68
N PHE A 147 26.99 3.88 2.92
CA PHE A 147 26.80 5.22 3.49
C PHE A 147 28.08 6.04 3.40
N ILE A 148 27.96 7.28 2.94
CA ILE A 148 29.04 8.26 2.93
C ILE A 148 28.63 9.43 3.84
N SER A 149 29.41 9.68 4.88
CA SER A 149 29.15 10.75 5.85
C SER A 149 30.41 11.20 6.54
N ARG A 150 30.59 12.53 6.71
CA ARG A 150 31.72 13.13 7.43
C ARG A 150 31.87 12.61 8.87
N SER A 151 30.76 12.33 9.53
CA SER A 151 30.75 11.87 10.93
C SER A 151 30.68 10.34 11.08
N GLY A 152 30.43 9.60 9.99
CA GLY A 152 30.18 8.16 10.03
C GLY A 152 29.14 7.76 11.09
N THR A 153 29.47 6.75 11.89
CA THR A 153 28.65 6.23 13.00
C THR A 153 28.86 6.95 14.33
N ARG A 154 29.62 8.05 14.36
CA ARG A 154 29.97 8.74 15.62
C ARG A 154 28.76 9.41 16.28
N LYS A 155 27.72 9.76 15.51
CA LYS A 155 26.47 10.31 16.04
C LYS A 155 25.58 9.19 16.57
N ALA A 156 24.90 9.44 17.69
CA ALA A 156 24.00 8.47 18.30
C ALA A 156 22.87 8.04 17.35
N GLU A 157 22.34 8.95 16.52
CA GLU A 157 21.31 8.59 15.54
C GLU A 157 21.82 7.64 14.46
N ALA A 158 23.08 7.80 14.05
CA ALA A 158 23.75 6.98 13.03
C ALA A 158 24.19 5.61 13.60
N ALA A 159 24.61 5.58 14.86
CA ALA A 159 25.04 4.36 15.55
C ALA A 159 23.93 3.31 15.67
N GLY A 160 22.67 3.74 15.77
CA GLY A 160 21.51 2.83 15.86
C GLY A 160 21.05 2.27 14.51
N VAL A 161 21.36 2.93 13.39
CA VAL A 161 20.87 2.55 12.06
C VAL A 161 21.60 1.33 11.51
N VAL A 162 22.94 1.32 11.61
CA VAL A 162 23.78 0.25 11.05
C VAL A 162 23.48 -1.13 11.66
N PRO A 163 23.40 -1.29 13.00
CA PRO A 163 23.09 -2.59 13.61
C PRO A 163 21.70 -3.07 13.24
N ARG A 164 20.72 -2.17 13.14
CA ARG A 164 19.34 -2.51 12.77
C ARG A 164 19.28 -3.10 11.36
N LEU A 165 19.90 -2.44 10.38
CA LEU A 165 19.94 -2.95 9.01
C LEU A 165 20.68 -4.28 8.92
N LYS A 166 21.81 -4.42 9.63
CA LYS A 166 22.54 -5.69 9.68
C LYS A 166 21.71 -6.82 10.30
N ALA A 167 20.91 -6.54 11.32
CA ALA A 167 19.99 -7.52 11.91
C ALA A 167 18.87 -7.96 10.94
N GLU A 168 18.49 -7.09 9.99
CA GLU A 168 17.56 -7.40 8.91
C GLU A 168 18.23 -8.16 7.73
N GLY A 169 19.51 -8.54 7.86
CA GLY A 169 20.24 -9.33 6.87
C GLY A 169 20.82 -8.51 5.72
N VAL A 170 20.97 -7.20 5.92
CA VAL A 170 21.44 -6.25 4.90
C VAL A 170 22.95 -6.02 5.03
N SER A 171 23.66 -5.97 3.90
CA SER A 171 25.07 -5.56 3.86
C SER A 171 25.15 -4.05 4.00
N VAL A 172 25.96 -3.57 4.96
CA VAL A 172 26.11 -2.15 5.24
C VAL A 172 27.58 -1.79 5.38
N ASP A 173 28.02 -0.90 4.50
CA ASP A 173 29.36 -0.30 4.50
C ASP A 173 29.24 1.19 4.81
N VAL A 174 30.11 1.73 5.66
CA VAL A 174 30.09 3.14 6.07
C VAL A 174 31.46 3.75 5.88
N PHE A 175 31.52 4.78 5.05
CA PHE A 175 32.73 5.53 4.72
C PHE A 175 32.69 6.93 5.35
N CYS A 176 33.74 7.24 6.11
CA CYS A 176 33.97 8.57 6.66
C CYS A 176 34.66 9.45 5.60
N ALA A 177 33.87 10.05 4.71
CA ALA A 177 34.36 10.95 3.67
C ALA A 177 33.45 12.17 3.51
N ASP A 178 34.03 13.27 3.01
CA ASP A 178 33.28 14.45 2.60
C ASP A 178 32.84 14.29 1.13
N ALA A 179 31.57 14.52 0.85
CA ALA A 179 31.02 14.44 -0.51
C ALA A 179 31.55 15.54 -1.43
N SER A 180 32.07 16.64 -0.87
CA SER A 180 32.72 17.72 -1.62
C SER A 180 34.17 17.41 -2.00
N ASP A 181 34.82 16.44 -1.33
CA ASP A 181 36.16 15.99 -1.68
C ASP A 181 36.10 14.95 -2.80
N LYS A 182 36.39 15.41 -4.02
CA LYS A 182 36.40 14.58 -5.22
C LYS A 182 37.35 13.38 -5.11
N LYS A 183 38.52 13.54 -4.47
CA LYS A 183 39.51 12.47 -4.38
C LYS A 183 39.03 11.40 -3.41
N ALA A 184 38.56 11.81 -2.23
CA ALA A 184 38.02 10.88 -1.25
C ALA A 184 36.82 10.09 -1.82
N LEU A 185 35.93 10.76 -2.57
CA LEU A 185 34.78 10.10 -3.19
C LEU A 185 35.20 9.11 -4.28
N ALA A 186 36.23 9.44 -5.07
CA ALA A 186 36.75 8.54 -6.10
C ALA A 186 37.32 7.25 -5.49
N ASP A 187 38.05 7.36 -4.38
CA ASP A 187 38.61 6.22 -3.66
C ASP A 187 37.49 5.30 -3.11
N VAL A 188 36.46 5.88 -2.49
CA VAL A 188 35.29 5.13 -1.98
C VAL A 188 34.53 4.44 -3.11
N VAL A 189 34.28 5.14 -4.22
CA VAL A 189 33.58 4.57 -5.38
C VAL A 189 34.38 3.42 -5.99
N ALA A 190 35.71 3.55 -6.08
CA ALA A 190 36.56 2.48 -6.59
C ALA A 190 36.54 1.24 -5.68
N GLU A 191 36.58 1.42 -4.37
CA GLU A 191 36.50 0.33 -3.39
C GLU A 191 35.16 -0.42 -3.48
N VAL A 192 34.05 0.31 -3.53
CA VAL A 192 32.71 -0.27 -3.63
C VAL A 192 32.53 -0.99 -4.96
N ALA A 193 32.91 -0.35 -6.07
CA ALA A 193 32.79 -0.89 -7.42
C ALA A 193 33.63 -2.16 -7.63
N ALA A 194 34.70 -2.36 -6.85
CA ALA A 194 35.49 -3.58 -6.88
C ALA A 194 34.73 -4.80 -6.36
N THR A 195 33.74 -4.61 -5.48
CA THR A 195 32.95 -5.70 -4.89
C THR A 195 31.58 -5.84 -5.54
N ARG A 196 30.92 -4.72 -5.88
CA ARG A 196 29.54 -4.68 -6.35
C ARG A 196 29.33 -3.54 -7.35
N PRO A 197 28.51 -3.75 -8.40
CA PRO A 197 28.14 -2.67 -9.31
C PRO A 197 27.26 -1.64 -8.59
N ILE A 198 27.61 -0.36 -8.70
CA ILE A 198 26.81 0.74 -8.18
C ILE A 198 25.71 1.06 -9.19
N ARG A 199 24.44 1.03 -8.76
CA ARG A 199 23.28 1.33 -9.64
C ARG A 199 22.45 2.51 -9.17
N GLY A 200 22.52 2.85 -7.89
CA GLY A 200 21.81 3.97 -7.31
C GLY A 200 22.73 4.88 -6.53
N VAL A 201 22.48 6.19 -6.62
CA VAL A 201 23.09 7.20 -5.76
C VAL A 201 21.97 8.08 -5.22
N ILE A 202 21.93 8.23 -3.91
CA ILE A 202 21.00 9.10 -3.20
C ILE A 202 21.84 10.11 -2.43
N HIS A 203 21.60 11.39 -2.69
CA HIS A 203 22.25 12.48 -1.99
C HIS A 203 21.23 13.18 -1.08
N ALA A 204 21.34 12.93 0.22
CA ALA A 204 20.56 13.59 1.26
C ALA A 204 21.45 14.33 2.26
N ALA A 205 22.72 14.57 1.92
CA ALA A 205 23.59 15.40 2.75
C ALA A 205 23.10 16.84 2.69
N MET A 206 22.70 17.36 3.84
CA MET A 206 22.26 18.72 4.01
C MET A 206 22.90 19.29 5.27
N MET A 207 23.38 20.53 5.18
CA MET A 207 23.79 21.32 6.32
C MET A 207 22.82 22.49 6.42
N PHE A 208 22.18 22.61 7.57
CA PHE A 208 21.25 23.68 7.87
C PHE A 208 21.99 24.71 8.71
N GLN A 209 22.10 25.93 8.21
CA GLN A 209 22.64 27.08 8.93
C GLN A 209 21.58 28.18 8.86
N ASP A 210 20.52 28.00 9.64
CA ASP A 210 19.48 28.99 9.78
C ASP A 210 19.91 30.06 10.77
N GLY A 211 19.78 31.31 10.35
CA GLY A 211 20.05 32.49 11.15
C GLY A 211 19.37 33.70 10.54
N LEU A 212 19.26 34.78 11.32
CA LEU A 212 18.84 36.06 10.73
C LEU A 212 19.87 36.49 9.68
N PHE A 213 19.44 37.21 8.65
CA PHE A 213 20.34 37.67 7.59
C PHE A 213 21.56 38.44 8.12
N GLN A 214 21.38 39.17 9.24
CA GLN A 214 22.44 39.92 9.90
C GLN A 214 23.48 39.04 10.63
N GLU A 215 23.13 37.79 10.94
CA GLU A 215 23.95 36.83 11.70
C GLU A 215 24.62 35.80 10.79
N MET A 216 24.24 35.75 9.50
CA MET A 216 24.85 34.85 8.53
C MET A 216 26.27 35.31 8.20
N THR A 217 27.23 34.42 8.40
CA THR A 217 28.60 34.60 7.94
C THR A 217 28.70 34.22 6.45
N PHE A 218 29.73 34.74 5.78
CA PHE A 218 30.00 34.45 4.37
C PHE A 218 30.51 33.01 4.13
N ASP A 219 31.06 32.39 5.18
CA ASP A 219 31.63 31.04 5.18
C ASP A 219 30.58 29.95 5.45
#